data_AF-A0ABC8Y4E8-F1
#
_entry.id   AF-A0ABC8Y4E8-F1
#
_cell.length_a   1.000
_cell.length_b   1.000
_cell.length_c   1.000
_cell.angle_alpha   90.00
_cell.angle_beta   90.00
_cell.angle_gamma   90.00
#
_symmetry.space_group_name_H-M   'P 1'
#
loop_
_entity.id
_entity.type
_entity.pdbx_description
1 polymer ?
#
loop_
_entity_poly.entity_id
_entity_poly.type
_entity_poly.pdbx_seq_one_letter_code
_entity_poly.pdbx_strand_id
1 'polypeptide(L)'
;MTEAWVRNKPGMASVKEMPLLQDGPPPGGFAPVRYARRIPTSGPSATAMFLTAFGAFAYGMYQVGQGNKVRRALKEEKIAARSAILPMLQAEEDERSMILL
;
A
#
# COMPACT_ATOMS: atom_id res chain seq x y z
N MET A 1 0.80 -56.70 45.13
CA MET A 1 2.06 -56.89 45.88
C MET A 1 3.27 -57.20 44.97
N THR A 2 3.14 -57.19 43.63
CA THR A 2 4.25 -57.48 42.69
C THR A 2 5.02 -56.23 42.24
N GLU A 3 4.40 -55.05 42.32
CA GLU A 3 5.00 -53.80 41.82
C GLU A 3 6.25 -53.37 42.58
N ALA A 4 6.33 -53.71 43.88
CA ALA A 4 7.52 -53.44 44.71
C ALA A 4 8.77 -54.20 44.23
N TRP A 5 8.57 -55.35 43.57
CA TRP A 5 9.68 -56.14 43.02
C TRP A 5 10.14 -55.61 41.65
N VAL A 6 9.20 -55.05 40.86
CA VAL A 6 9.47 -54.50 39.53
C VAL A 6 10.11 -53.11 39.59
N ARG A 7 9.61 -52.23 40.47
CA ARG A 7 10.12 -50.86 40.67
C ARG A 7 11.02 -50.80 41.89
N ASN A 8 12.02 -51.68 41.95
CA ASN A 8 12.93 -51.75 43.09
C ASN A 8 14.07 -50.73 42.94
N LYS A 9 14.39 -50.03 44.03
CA LYS A 9 15.58 -49.18 44.16
C LYS A 9 16.44 -49.71 45.33
N PRO A 10 17.77 -49.85 45.17
CA PRO A 10 18.64 -50.30 46.26
C PRO A 10 18.56 -49.34 47.45
N GLY A 11 18.35 -49.89 48.66
CA GLY A 11 18.26 -49.12 49.92
C GLY A 11 16.85 -48.68 50.35
N MET A 12 15.81 -49.21 49.70
CA MET A 12 14.42 -48.90 50.01
C MET A 12 13.95 -49.54 51.34
N ALA A 13 13.46 -48.73 52.28
CA ALA A 13 12.96 -49.21 53.58
C ALA A 13 11.43 -49.40 53.61
N SER A 14 10.70 -48.74 52.71
CA SER A 14 9.24 -48.74 52.68
C SER A 14 8.68 -48.60 51.27
N VAL A 15 7.49 -49.17 51.02
CA VAL A 15 6.75 -49.10 49.74
C VAL A 15 6.51 -47.66 49.25
N LYS A 16 6.59 -46.65 50.12
CA LYS A 16 6.42 -45.23 49.74
C LYS A 16 7.60 -44.65 48.94
N GLU A 17 8.78 -45.27 49.02
CA GLU A 17 10.02 -44.77 48.38
C GLU A 17 10.21 -45.35 46.97
N MET A 18 9.17 -45.95 46.39
CA MET A 18 9.22 -46.54 45.05
C MET A 18 9.58 -45.45 44.03
N PRO A 19 10.58 -45.68 43.15
CA PRO A 19 10.89 -44.76 42.07
C PRO A 19 9.68 -44.63 41.14
N LEU A 20 9.22 -43.40 40.99
CA LEU A 20 8.16 -43.02 40.07
C LEU A 20 8.72 -42.00 39.09
N LEU A 21 9.08 -42.47 37.90
CA LEU A 21 9.45 -41.61 36.78
C LEU A 21 8.22 -41.52 35.86
N GLN A 22 7.48 -40.44 35.97
CA GLN A 22 6.36 -40.13 35.08
C GLN A 22 6.79 -39.07 34.07
N ASP A 23 6.21 -39.12 32.87
CA ASP A 23 6.37 -38.04 31.92
C ASP A 23 5.62 -36.81 32.45
N GLY A 24 6.31 -35.68 32.50
CA GLY A 24 5.84 -34.48 33.16
C GLY A 24 6.58 -33.25 32.63
N PRO A 25 6.02 -32.05 32.85
CA PRO A 25 6.69 -30.84 32.44
C PRO A 25 8.06 -30.73 33.15
N PRO A 26 9.06 -30.14 32.48
CA PRO A 26 10.35 -29.91 33.11
C PRO A 26 10.18 -29.04 34.36
N PRO A 27 11.07 -29.14 35.36
CA PRO A 27 11.06 -28.27 36.53
C PRO A 27 11.21 -26.81 36.05
N GLY A 28 10.15 -26.01 36.18
CA GLY A 28 10.06 -24.65 35.63
C GLY A 28 8.98 -24.44 34.56
N GLY A 29 8.36 -25.50 34.05
CA GLY A 29 7.26 -25.43 33.08
C GLY A 29 7.69 -25.04 31.66
N PHE A 30 6.71 -24.85 30.77
CA PHE A 30 6.93 -24.42 29.38
C PHE A 30 6.84 -22.91 29.23
N ALA A 31 7.50 -22.37 28.20
CA ALA A 31 7.37 -20.97 27.85
C ALA A 31 5.89 -20.60 27.53
N PRO A 32 5.45 -19.37 27.87
CA PRO A 32 4.07 -18.97 27.64
C PRO A 32 3.75 -18.92 26.15
N VAL A 33 2.84 -19.81 25.72
CA VAL A 33 2.36 -19.84 24.34
C VAL A 33 1.36 -18.71 24.14
N ARG A 34 1.63 -17.84 23.17
CA ARG A 34 0.73 -16.76 22.80
C ARG A 34 -0.39 -17.31 21.91
N TYR A 35 -1.60 -17.41 22.45
CA TYR A 35 -2.77 -17.92 21.74
C TYR A 35 -3.64 -16.81 21.12
N ALA A 36 -3.49 -15.58 21.60
CA ALA A 36 -4.32 -14.46 21.16
C ALA A 36 -3.86 -13.86 19.83
N ARG A 37 -4.81 -13.54 18.94
CA ARG A 37 -4.56 -12.82 17.69
C ARG A 37 -4.09 -11.40 17.99
N ARG A 38 -2.95 -11.00 17.41
CA ARG A 38 -2.46 -9.61 17.44
C ARG A 38 -2.28 -9.09 16.02
N ILE A 39 -3.23 -8.29 15.56
CA ILE A 39 -3.12 -7.58 14.29
C ILE A 39 -2.64 -6.16 14.59
N PRO A 40 -1.46 -5.75 14.14
CA PRO A 40 -1.04 -4.36 14.29
C PRO A 40 -1.85 -3.47 13.35
N THR A 41 -2.47 -2.41 13.89
CA THR A 41 -3.13 -1.36 13.10
C THR A 41 -2.19 -0.16 12.93
N SER A 42 -0.98 -0.42 12.43
CA SER A 42 0.10 0.57 12.29
C SER A 42 -0.03 1.45 11.04
N GLY A 43 -1.25 1.73 10.60
CA GLY A 43 -1.52 2.59 9.44
C GLY A 43 -1.53 4.09 9.81
N PRO A 44 -1.41 4.98 8.82
CA PRO A 44 -1.61 6.41 9.05
C PRO A 44 -3.04 6.66 9.54
N SER A 45 -3.22 7.71 10.35
CA SER A 45 -4.55 8.07 10.84
C SER A 45 -5.48 8.47 9.69
N ALA A 46 -6.80 8.31 9.88
CA ALA A 46 -7.79 8.74 8.89
C ALA A 46 -7.62 10.22 8.49
N THR A 47 -7.29 11.07 9.46
CA THR A 47 -7.01 12.49 9.25
C THR A 47 -5.77 12.71 8.38
N ALA A 48 -4.69 11.96 8.61
CA ALA A 48 -3.47 12.05 7.81
C ALA A 48 -3.73 11.63 6.36
N MET A 49 -4.49 10.55 6.14
CA MET A 49 -4.89 10.11 4.80
C MET A 49 -5.73 11.17 4.09
N PHE A 50 -6.74 11.73 4.78
CA PHE A 50 -7.62 12.75 4.21
C PHE A 50 -6.87 14.02 3.83
N LEU A 51 -6.04 14.56 4.73
CA LEU A 51 -5.27 15.78 4.47
C LEU A 51 -4.26 15.58 3.33
N THR A 52 -3.67 14.39 3.23
CA THR A 52 -2.74 14.07 2.13
C THR A 52 -3.47 14.06 0.80
N ALA A 53 -4.61 13.37 0.72
CA ALA A 53 -5.41 13.31 -0.50
C ALA A 53 -5.94 14.69 -0.90
N PHE A 54 -6.46 15.45 0.07
CA PHE A 54 -6.96 16.80 -0.16
C PHE A 54 -5.85 17.76 -0.61
N GLY A 55 -4.68 17.71 0.05
CA GLY A 55 -3.52 18.52 -0.32
C GLY A 55 -3.01 18.20 -1.72
N ALA A 56 -2.91 16.91 -2.06
CA ALA A 56 -2.53 16.47 -3.40
C ALA A 56 -3.53 16.95 -4.46
N PHE A 57 -4.83 16.87 -4.18
CA PHE A 57 -5.87 17.35 -5.08
C PHE A 57 -5.80 18.87 -5.27
N ALA A 58 -5.75 19.64 -4.18
CA ALA A 58 -5.70 21.10 -4.25
C ALA A 58 -4.47 21.58 -5.04
N TYR A 59 -3.30 21.00 -4.78
CA TYR A 59 -2.08 21.31 -5.53
C TYR A 59 -2.16 20.86 -6.99
N GLY A 60 -2.71 19.66 -7.26
CA GLY A 60 -2.92 19.17 -8.61
C GLY A 60 -3.81 20.09 -9.44
N MET A 61 -4.92 20.56 -8.86
CA MET A 61 -5.83 21.50 -9.52
C MET A 61 -5.19 22.86 -9.80
N TYR A 62 -4.33 23.34 -8.90
CA TYR A 62 -3.53 24.55 -9.14
C TYR A 62 -2.63 24.39 -10.37
N GLN A 63 -1.88 23.28 -10.45
CA GLN A 63 -0.98 23.02 -11.57
C GLN A 63 -1.73 22.84 -12.90
N VAL A 64 -2.89 22.16 -12.88
CA VAL A 64 -3.77 22.05 -14.06
C VAL A 64 -4.23 23.44 -14.52
N GLY A 65 -4.60 24.33 -13.61
CA GLY A 65 -4.98 25.71 -13.94
C GLY A 65 -3.85 26.47 -14.64
N GLN A 66 -2.63 26.36 -14.14
CA GLN A 66 -1.46 26.99 -14.75
C GLN A 66 -1.15 26.41 -16.13
N GLY A 67 -1.21 25.08 -16.28
CA GLY A 67 -1.05 24.41 -17.57
C GLY A 67 -2.11 24.82 -18.60
N ASN A 68 -3.36 24.98 -18.18
CA ASN A 68 -4.44 25.42 -19.06
C ASN A 68 -4.25 26.84 -19.58
N LYS A 69 -3.70 27.76 -18.76
CA LYS A 69 -3.35 29.11 -19.21
C LYS A 69 -2.29 29.08 -20.31
N VAL A 70 -1.23 28.29 -20.14
CA VAL A 70 -0.19 28.13 -21.16
C VAL A 70 -0.75 27.49 -22.43
N ARG A 71 -1.56 26.44 -22.31
CA ARG A 71 -2.21 25.80 -23.47
C ARG A 71 -3.13 26.76 -24.22
N ARG A 72 -3.81 27.67 -23.52
CA ARG A 72 -4.64 28.70 -24.13
C ARG A 72 -3.79 29.72 -24.91
N ALA A 73 -2.70 30.21 -24.32
CA ALA A 73 -1.78 31.13 -25.00
C ALA A 73 -1.21 30.53 -26.28
N LEU A 74 -0.78 29.26 -26.25
CA LEU A 74 -0.27 28.56 -27.45
C LEU A 74 -1.35 28.35 -28.52
N LYS A 75 -2.62 28.14 -28.12
CA LYS A 75 -3.73 28.06 -29.07
C LYS A 75 -4.02 29.42 -29.70
N GLU A 76 -3.99 30.49 -28.91
CA GLU A 76 -4.18 31.86 -29.39
C GLU A 76 -3.07 32.24 -30.38
N GLU A 77 -1.81 31.92 -30.08
CA GLU A 77 -0.68 32.09 -31.00
C GLU A 77 -0.91 31.33 -32.32
N LYS A 78 -1.31 30.06 -32.26
CA LYS A 78 -1.60 29.25 -33.45
C LYS A 78 -2.73 29.85 -34.29
N ILE A 79 -3.79 30.36 -33.65
CA ILE A 79 -4.90 31.01 -34.35
C ILE A 79 -4.44 32.32 -35.00
N ALA A 80 -3.66 33.12 -34.28
CA ALA A 80 -3.10 34.37 -34.80
C ALA A 80 -2.22 34.14 -36.04
N ALA A 81 -1.32 33.14 -35.98
CA ALA A 81 -0.47 32.75 -37.10
C ALA A 81 -1.31 32.30 -38.32
N ARG A 82 -2.37 31.51 -38.08
CA ARG A 82 -3.30 31.10 -39.14
C ARG A 82 -4.06 32.27 -39.76
N SER A 83 -4.58 33.19 -38.93
CA SER A 83 -5.28 34.36 -39.43
C SER A 83 -4.39 35.29 -40.24
N ALA A 84 -3.08 35.36 -39.92
CA ALA A 84 -2.13 36.19 -40.66
C ALA A 84 -1.88 35.67 -42.10
N ILE A 85 -1.82 34.34 -42.29
CA ILE A 85 -1.58 33.74 -43.61
C ILE A 85 -2.86 33.49 -44.42
N LEU A 86 -4.03 33.51 -43.77
CA LEU A 86 -5.32 33.20 -44.39
C LEU A 86 -5.64 34.04 -45.63
N PRO A 87 -5.41 35.38 -45.66
CA PRO A 87 -5.72 36.17 -46.85
C PRO A 87 -4.94 35.74 -48.09
N MET A 88 -3.67 35.34 -47.92
CA MET A 88 -2.83 34.90 -49.03
C MET A 88 -3.27 33.54 -49.56
N LEU A 89 -3.57 32.58 -48.66
CA LEU A 89 -4.13 31.28 -49.03
C LEU A 89 -5.50 31.42 -49.72
N GLN A 90 -6.33 32.36 -49.27
CA GLN A 90 -7.61 32.63 -49.91
C GLN A 90 -7.44 33.18 -51.32
N ALA A 91 -6.49 34.10 -51.53
CA ALA A 91 -6.19 34.63 -52.86
C ALA A 91 -5.70 33.54 -53.83
N GLU A 92 -4.82 32.63 -53.38
CA GLU A 92 -4.37 31.50 -54.20
C GLU A 92 -5.53 30.58 -54.61
N GLU A 93 -6.47 30.32 -53.70
CA GLU A 93 -7.63 29.47 -53.98
C GLU A 93 -8.64 30.17 -54.92
N ASP A 94 -8.85 31.48 -54.74
CA ASP A 94 -9.68 32.29 -55.63
C ASP A 94 -9.11 32.27 -57.07
N GLU A 95 -7.80 32.43 -57.25
CA GLU A 95 -7.13 32.31 -58.57
C GLU A 95 -7.32 30.91 -59.19
N ARG A 96 -7.11 29.83 -58.42
CA ARG A 96 -7.33 28.46 -58.89
C ARG A 96 -8.77 28.23 -59.33
N SER A 97 -9.73 28.76 -58.56
CA SER A 97 -11.15 28.61 -58.85
C SER A 97 -11.54 29.30 -60.18
N MET A 98 -10.93 30.44 -60.49
CA MET A 98 -11.12 31.12 -61.78
C MET A 98 -10.52 30.34 -62.96
N ILE A 99 -9.40 29.64 -62.79
CA ILE A 99 -8.76 28.87 -63.86
C ILE A 99 -9.55 27.60 -64.20
N LEU A 100 -10.27 27.02 -63.23
CA LEU A 100 -11.00 25.76 -63.39
C LEU A 100 -12.44 25.91 -63.93
N LEU A 101 -12.96 27.14 -64.02
CA LEU A 101 -14.29 27.47 -64.57
C LEU A 101 -14.22 27.88 -66.05
#